data_AF-Q725H7-F1
#
_entry.id   AF-Q725H7-F1
#
_cell.length_a   1.000
_cell.length_b   1.000
_cell.length_c   1.000
_cell.angle_alpha   90.00
_cell.angle_beta   90.00
_cell.angle_gamma   90.00
#
_symmetry.space_group_name_H-M   'P 1'
#
loop_
_entity.id
_entity.type
_entity.pdbx_description
1 polymer ?
#
loop_
_entity_poly.entity_id
_entity_poly.type
_entity_poly.pdbx_seq_one_letter_code
_entity_poly.pdbx_strand_id
1 'polypeptide(L)'
;MPDADDAVLFRRLVDDTITPERLEALARPVQPRHGVDHVLAIHWHPQHVPLDVARRRLAALFPDARDTLVIPTEHNVLHVWGDHAGVEADCRDLRLGLKVQLLLHFRADRVREAHTLRAMLDHTALYRGIQLRALLETAARPDEAGHRHRVERAVRATGSGPEVLATAAACAAKLLCLLDAERDAPPADERRSTLLRDFVEARRPQLGPVLTPQVHAYTKALRDRVKAEFPLDFFHDAHAFMEEARGLGGLVTIPHPEQFWPILLAGYDVDAIEVWNPQSRRHTNFLISVVNEANAKHPSAKPTLVTMGDDTHFGEMLRLPDGPEQARLAREIGVQPLWEDPVTLKELERAGMTRERVIDAFRQRLGG
;
A
#
# COMPACT_ATOMS: atom_id res chain seq x y z
N MET A 1 15.58 -10.25 -28.20
CA MET A 1 16.51 -10.65 -27.13
C MET A 1 17.01 -9.39 -26.42
N PRO A 2 17.18 -9.42 -25.09
CA PRO A 2 17.82 -8.33 -24.37
C PRO A 2 19.30 -8.23 -24.77
N ASP A 3 19.82 -7.01 -24.84
CA ASP A 3 21.25 -6.72 -25.01
C ASP A 3 21.94 -6.48 -23.65
N ALA A 4 23.24 -6.15 -23.68
CA ALA A 4 24.02 -5.90 -22.47
C ALA A 4 23.53 -4.66 -21.69
N ASP A 5 23.10 -3.62 -22.40
CA ASP A 5 22.57 -2.41 -21.78
C ASP A 5 21.24 -2.70 -21.08
N ASP A 6 20.41 -3.56 -21.67
CA ASP A 6 19.15 -4.01 -21.09
C ASP A 6 19.37 -4.76 -19.77
N ALA A 7 20.39 -5.62 -19.71
CA ALA A 7 20.75 -6.34 -18.49
C ALA A 7 21.27 -5.40 -17.39
N VAL A 8 22.05 -4.37 -17.75
CA VAL A 8 22.51 -3.34 -16.80
C VAL A 8 21.33 -2.52 -16.28
N LEU A 9 20.43 -2.08 -17.15
CA LEU A 9 19.24 -1.34 -16.77
C LEU A 9 18.33 -2.16 -15.87
N PHE A 10 18.06 -3.41 -16.22
CA PHE A 10 17.24 -4.30 -15.41
C PHE A 10 17.83 -4.51 -14.01
N ARG A 11 19.14 -4.83 -13.91
CA ARG A 11 19.81 -4.97 -12.60
C ARG A 11 19.64 -3.71 -11.76
N ARG A 12 19.81 -2.52 -12.34
CA ARG A 12 19.60 -1.26 -11.62
C ARG A 12 18.15 -1.07 -11.13
N LEU A 13 17.16 -1.56 -11.87
CA LEU A 13 15.75 -1.43 -11.51
C LEU A 13 15.30 -2.41 -10.43
N VAL A 14 15.96 -3.56 -10.32
CA VAL A 14 15.68 -4.58 -9.29
C VAL A 14 16.68 -4.55 -8.14
N ASP A 15 17.67 -3.65 -8.18
CA ASP A 15 18.64 -3.45 -7.11
C ASP A 15 17.99 -2.72 -5.94
N ASP A 16 17.74 -3.46 -4.87
CA ASP A 16 17.21 -2.95 -3.61
C ASP A 16 18.31 -2.55 -2.62
N THR A 17 19.58 -2.53 -3.05
CA THR A 17 20.69 -2.12 -2.20
C THR A 17 20.59 -0.62 -1.88
N ILE A 18 20.45 -0.30 -0.60
CA ILE A 18 20.45 1.07 -0.09
C ILE A 18 21.81 1.34 0.57
N THR A 19 22.52 2.37 0.13
CA THR A 19 23.81 2.71 0.73
C THR A 19 23.63 3.27 2.16
N PRO A 20 24.62 3.12 3.05
CA PRO A 20 24.57 3.69 4.39
C PRO A 20 24.27 5.19 4.41
N GLU A 21 24.81 5.95 3.45
CA GLU A 21 24.58 7.39 3.33
C GLU A 21 23.12 7.72 3.00
N ARG A 22 22.49 6.92 2.13
CA ARG A 22 21.07 7.07 1.80
C ARG A 22 20.17 6.70 2.97
N LEU A 23 20.52 5.66 3.73
CA LEU A 23 19.80 5.31 4.97
C LEU A 23 19.93 6.42 6.01
N GLU A 24 21.10 7.02 6.12
CA GLU A 24 21.34 8.14 7.04
C GLU A 24 20.59 9.41 6.62
N ALA A 25 20.56 9.72 5.32
CA ALA A 25 19.73 10.81 4.79
C ALA A 25 18.24 10.55 5.04
N LEU A 26 17.77 9.33 4.80
CA LEU A 26 16.37 8.93 5.02
C LEU A 26 15.99 8.96 6.51
N ALA A 27 16.92 8.68 7.42
CA ALA A 27 16.70 8.81 8.86
C ALA A 27 16.50 10.27 9.31
N ARG A 28 16.84 11.27 8.48
CA ARG A 28 16.73 12.69 8.83
C ARG A 28 15.48 13.30 8.21
N PRO A 29 14.46 13.68 9.01
CA PRO A 29 13.31 14.38 8.49
C PRO A 29 13.70 15.78 8.02
N VAL A 30 13.00 16.28 7.00
CA VAL A 30 13.29 17.61 6.46
C VAL A 30 12.81 18.70 7.41
N GLN A 31 11.67 18.47 8.08
CA GLN A 31 11.12 19.40 9.05
C GLN A 31 10.61 18.65 10.29
N PRO A 32 11.32 18.75 11.43
CA PRO A 32 10.81 18.28 12.71
C PRO A 32 9.50 18.97 13.08
N ARG A 33 8.62 18.23 13.75
CA ARG A 33 7.31 18.68 14.26
C ARG A 33 7.35 18.72 15.78
N HIS A 34 7.54 19.93 16.28
CA HIS A 34 7.55 20.22 17.71
C HIS A 34 6.14 20.34 18.29
N GLY A 35 6.02 20.09 19.60
CA GLY A 35 4.76 20.22 20.34
C GLY A 35 3.71 19.14 20.05
N VAL A 36 4.10 18.04 19.39
CA VAL A 36 3.24 16.88 19.14
C VAL A 36 3.46 15.85 20.26
N ASP A 37 2.58 15.83 21.27
CA ASP A 37 2.72 14.93 22.42
C ASP A 37 2.33 13.47 22.12
N HIS A 38 1.39 13.26 21.19
CA HIS A 38 0.86 11.94 20.83
C HIS A 38 1.04 11.66 19.34
N VAL A 39 1.58 10.49 18.97
CA VAL A 39 1.77 10.06 17.58
C VAL A 39 1.01 8.76 17.32
N LEU A 40 0.18 8.76 16.28
CA LEU A 40 -0.54 7.58 15.80
C LEU A 40 -0.11 7.31 14.37
N ALA A 41 0.32 6.09 14.06
CA ALA A 41 0.66 5.65 12.70
C ALA A 41 0.46 4.15 12.57
N ILE A 42 -0.76 3.72 12.26
CA ILE A 42 -1.14 2.30 12.18
C ILE A 42 -1.33 1.79 10.74
N HIS A 43 -1.14 2.67 9.76
CA HIS A 43 -1.17 2.33 8.34
C HIS A 43 -0.02 3.04 7.62
N TRP A 44 1.04 2.30 7.34
CA TRP A 44 2.19 2.74 6.55
C TRP A 44 3.03 1.52 6.13
N HIS A 45 3.80 1.70 5.05
CA HIS A 45 4.48 0.63 4.32
C HIS A 45 6.00 0.83 4.40
N PRO A 46 6.74 -0.03 5.13
CA PRO A 46 8.21 0.02 5.17
C PRO A 46 8.86 -0.25 3.81
N GLN A 47 8.24 -1.12 2.99
CA GLN A 47 8.84 -1.67 1.78
C GLN A 47 10.22 -2.29 2.10
N HIS A 48 11.18 -2.19 1.18
CA HIS A 48 12.57 -2.62 1.38
C HIS A 48 13.39 -1.82 2.45
N VAL A 49 12.82 -0.81 3.14
CA VAL A 49 13.60 0.00 4.08
C VAL A 49 13.67 -0.67 5.46
N PRO A 50 14.87 -0.81 6.06
CA PRO A 50 15.02 -1.32 7.43
C PRO A 50 14.21 -0.51 8.47
N LEU A 51 13.46 -1.21 9.33
CA LEU A 51 12.58 -0.57 10.33
C LEU A 51 13.34 0.31 11.34
N ASP A 52 14.62 0.05 11.61
CA ASP A 52 15.45 0.89 12.48
C ASP A 52 15.67 2.30 11.92
N VAL A 53 15.70 2.46 10.59
CA VAL A 53 15.77 3.76 9.93
C VAL A 53 14.47 4.54 10.16
N ALA A 54 13.32 3.88 10.02
CA ALA A 54 12.02 4.48 10.33
C ALA A 54 11.93 4.91 11.80
N ARG A 55 12.47 4.10 12.74
CA ARG A 55 12.53 4.45 14.17
C ARG A 55 13.34 5.72 14.40
N ARG A 56 14.53 5.82 13.81
CA ARG A 56 15.39 7.01 13.92
C ARG A 56 14.70 8.24 13.33
N ARG A 57 14.06 8.10 12.17
CA ARG A 57 13.29 9.19 11.54
C ARG A 57 12.15 9.66 12.42
N LEU A 58 11.33 8.76 12.94
CA LEU A 58 10.18 9.12 13.79
C LEU A 58 10.61 9.86 15.06
N ALA A 59 11.69 9.41 15.71
CA ALA A 59 12.24 10.09 16.88
C ALA A 59 12.75 11.51 16.56
N ALA A 60 13.34 11.70 15.38
CA ALA A 60 13.77 13.02 14.92
C ALA A 60 12.59 13.89 14.41
N LEU A 61 11.53 13.26 13.89
CA LEU A 61 10.37 13.95 13.33
C LEU A 61 9.45 14.46 14.43
N PHE A 62 9.29 13.70 15.52
CA PHE A 62 8.46 14.07 16.67
C PHE A 62 9.28 14.07 17.97
N PRO A 63 10.21 15.02 18.14
CA PRO A 63 11.14 15.02 19.27
C PRO A 63 10.46 15.18 20.64
N ASP A 64 9.25 15.76 20.67
CA ASP A 64 8.49 16.03 21.89
C ASP A 64 7.44 14.94 22.21
N ALA A 65 7.33 13.90 21.38
CA ALA A 65 6.32 12.85 21.54
C ALA A 65 6.56 12.03 22.80
N ARG A 66 5.53 11.95 23.65
CA ARG A 66 5.55 11.19 24.91
C ARG A 66 4.82 9.86 24.77
N ASP A 67 3.84 9.81 23.88
CA ASP A 67 3.04 8.63 23.67
C ASP A 67 2.90 8.32 22.17
N THR A 68 3.29 7.11 21.79
CA THR A 68 3.32 6.72 20.37
C THR A 68 2.71 5.34 20.15
N LEU A 69 1.82 5.24 19.18
CA LEU A 69 1.33 3.98 18.63
C LEU A 69 1.65 3.92 17.15
N VAL A 70 2.77 3.27 16.85
CA VAL A 70 3.26 3.08 15.49
C VAL A 70 3.27 1.59 15.19
N ILE A 71 2.56 1.19 14.14
CA ILE A 71 2.49 -0.20 13.68
C ILE A 71 2.55 -0.20 12.14
N PRO A 72 3.62 -0.72 11.52
CA PRO A 72 3.70 -0.89 10.06
C PRO A 72 2.70 -1.94 9.57
N THR A 73 2.14 -1.74 8.38
CA THR A 73 1.20 -2.67 7.74
C THR A 73 1.52 -2.78 6.26
N GLU A 74 2.59 -3.53 5.94
CA GLU A 74 2.93 -3.83 4.55
C GLU A 74 1.96 -4.85 3.95
N HIS A 75 1.77 -4.79 2.64
CA HIS A 75 0.90 -5.71 1.92
C HIS A 75 1.37 -7.16 2.04
N ASN A 76 0.59 -7.96 2.76
CA ASN A 76 0.79 -9.37 3.02
C ASN A 76 2.13 -9.71 3.69
N VAL A 77 2.80 -8.74 4.32
CA VAL A 77 4.03 -8.96 5.08
C VAL A 77 3.80 -8.53 6.52
N LEU A 78 3.86 -9.50 7.42
CA LEU A 78 3.70 -9.25 8.85
C LEU A 78 4.98 -8.65 9.44
N HIS A 79 4.91 -7.40 9.85
CA HIS A 79 6.00 -6.69 10.50
C HIS A 79 5.81 -6.61 12.01
N VAL A 80 6.92 -6.69 12.74
CA VAL A 80 6.96 -6.50 14.20
C VAL A 80 7.60 -5.14 14.52
N TRP A 81 6.91 -4.35 15.33
CA TRP A 81 7.35 -3.05 15.82
C TRP A 81 7.19 -2.96 17.34
N GLY A 82 8.30 -3.16 18.07
CA GLY A 82 8.26 -3.20 19.53
C GLY A 82 7.33 -4.33 19.99
N ASP A 83 6.35 -3.98 20.82
CA ASP A 83 5.37 -4.91 21.38
C ASP A 83 4.17 -5.18 20.46
N HIS A 84 4.14 -4.60 19.27
CA HIS A 84 3.04 -4.74 18.32
C HIS A 84 3.50 -5.36 17.00
N ALA A 85 2.54 -5.88 16.24
CA ALA A 85 2.75 -6.35 14.89
C ALA A 85 1.59 -5.92 13.99
N GLY A 86 1.85 -5.74 12.70
CA GLY A 86 0.84 -5.31 11.73
C GLY A 86 1.10 -5.84 10.33
N VAL A 87 0.01 -5.96 9.58
CA VAL A 87 0.01 -6.35 8.16
C VAL A 87 -1.22 -5.74 7.46
N GLU A 88 -1.08 -5.40 6.20
CA GLU A 88 -2.23 -5.15 5.33
C GLU A 88 -2.52 -6.40 4.50
N ALA A 89 -3.61 -7.10 4.81
CA ALA A 89 -4.00 -8.32 4.13
C ALA A 89 -4.85 -8.01 2.89
N ASP A 90 -4.36 -8.39 1.71
CA ASP A 90 -5.16 -8.42 0.49
C ASP A 90 -6.08 -9.65 0.50
N CYS A 91 -7.37 -9.43 0.33
CA CYS A 91 -8.37 -10.50 0.41
C CYS A 91 -9.50 -10.28 -0.60
N ARG A 92 -10.43 -11.22 -0.68
CA ARG A 92 -11.69 -11.06 -1.43
C ARG A 92 -12.85 -10.89 -0.46
N ASP A 93 -13.80 -10.08 -0.85
CA ASP A 93 -15.15 -10.13 -0.30
C ASP A 93 -16.03 -10.97 -1.23
N LEU A 94 -16.54 -12.09 -0.72
CA LEU A 94 -17.40 -13.01 -1.49
C LEU A 94 -18.75 -12.41 -1.88
N ARG A 95 -19.33 -11.57 -1.02
CA ARG A 95 -20.66 -10.98 -1.23
C ARG A 95 -20.62 -9.87 -2.27
N LEU A 96 -19.56 -9.07 -2.21
CA LEU A 96 -19.33 -7.95 -3.11
C LEU A 96 -18.66 -8.38 -4.42
N GLY A 97 -18.01 -9.55 -4.44
CA GLY A 97 -17.33 -10.08 -5.62
C GLY A 97 -16.17 -9.18 -6.05
N LEU A 98 -15.38 -8.69 -5.08
CA LEU A 98 -14.26 -7.78 -5.33
C LEU A 98 -13.10 -8.02 -4.37
N LYS A 99 -11.90 -7.61 -4.78
CA LYS A 99 -10.71 -7.56 -3.93
C LYS A 99 -10.88 -6.43 -2.92
N VAL A 100 -10.63 -6.70 -1.64
CA VAL A 100 -10.58 -5.73 -0.55
C VAL A 100 -9.25 -5.84 0.21
N GLN A 101 -9.04 -4.93 1.14
CA GLN A 101 -7.89 -4.90 2.03
C GLN A 101 -8.36 -4.75 3.47
N LEU A 102 -7.64 -5.35 4.41
CA LEU A 102 -7.84 -5.21 5.85
C LEU A 102 -6.49 -4.94 6.50
N LEU A 103 -6.43 -3.98 7.42
CA LEU A 103 -5.28 -3.87 8.32
C LEU A 103 -5.53 -4.76 9.53
N LEU A 104 -4.59 -5.64 9.80
CA LEU A 104 -4.62 -6.53 10.94
C LEU A 104 -3.52 -6.12 11.92
N HIS A 105 -3.88 -5.86 13.17
CA HIS A 105 -2.95 -5.40 14.20
C HIS A 105 -2.95 -6.35 15.38
N PHE A 106 -1.79 -6.62 15.94
CA PHE A 106 -1.61 -7.62 16.99
C PHE A 106 -0.63 -7.15 18.05
N ARG A 107 -0.64 -7.79 19.21
CA ARG A 107 0.57 -7.84 20.03
C ARG A 107 1.61 -8.76 19.38
N ALA A 108 2.88 -8.37 19.47
CA ALA A 108 3.99 -9.08 18.84
C ALA A 108 4.15 -10.52 19.38
N ASP A 109 3.87 -10.74 20.66
CA ASP A 109 3.95 -12.07 21.29
C ASP A 109 2.89 -13.05 20.76
N ARG A 110 1.71 -12.55 20.38
CA ARG A 110 0.60 -13.36 19.87
C ARG A 110 0.84 -13.92 18.46
N VAL A 111 1.72 -13.31 17.68
CA VAL A 111 1.94 -13.68 16.27
C VAL A 111 3.26 -14.42 16.00
N ARG A 112 3.96 -14.83 17.07
CA ARG A 112 5.20 -15.62 16.95
C ARG A 112 4.93 -16.95 16.24
N GLU A 113 3.89 -17.66 16.68
CA GLU A 113 3.49 -18.98 16.17
C GLU A 113 2.20 -18.92 15.32
N ALA A 114 1.90 -17.78 14.70
CA ALA A 114 0.72 -17.61 13.85
C ALA A 114 0.92 -18.27 12.47
N HIS A 115 1.07 -19.60 12.44
CA HIS A 115 1.40 -20.35 11.23
C HIS A 115 0.31 -20.23 10.16
N THR A 116 -0.98 -20.28 10.56
CA THR A 116 -2.11 -20.17 9.63
C THR A 116 -2.13 -18.79 8.98
N LEU A 117 -2.12 -17.71 9.78
CA LEU A 117 -2.01 -16.34 9.25
C LEU A 117 -0.82 -16.18 8.29
N ARG A 118 0.38 -16.63 8.68
CA ARG A 118 1.57 -16.54 7.83
C ARG A 118 1.38 -17.28 6.50
N ALA A 119 0.83 -18.49 6.52
CA ALA A 119 0.57 -19.24 5.30
C ALA A 119 -0.44 -18.54 4.37
N MET A 120 -1.49 -17.92 4.94
CA MET A 120 -2.46 -17.14 4.16
C MET A 120 -1.80 -15.91 3.51
N LEU A 121 -0.96 -15.20 4.26
CA LEU A 121 -0.25 -14.02 3.77
C LEU A 121 0.78 -14.39 2.70
N ASP A 122 1.56 -15.46 2.92
CA ASP A 122 2.58 -15.95 1.99
C ASP A 122 1.96 -16.38 0.66
N HIS A 123 0.83 -17.10 0.69
CA HIS A 123 0.07 -17.47 -0.50
C HIS A 123 -0.43 -16.22 -1.24
N THR A 124 -1.09 -15.30 -0.52
CA THR A 124 -1.62 -14.08 -1.12
C THR A 124 -0.49 -13.27 -1.75
N ALA A 125 0.65 -13.07 -1.08
CA ALA A 125 1.75 -12.23 -1.55
C ALA A 125 2.17 -12.54 -3.00
N LEU A 126 2.11 -13.80 -3.43
CA LEU A 126 2.48 -14.25 -4.77
C LEU A 126 1.71 -13.54 -5.90
N TYR A 127 0.49 -13.04 -5.65
CA TYR A 127 -0.40 -12.49 -6.66
C TYR A 127 0.24 -11.35 -7.48
N ARG A 128 1.06 -10.50 -6.83
CA ARG A 128 1.71 -9.35 -7.49
C ARG A 128 2.72 -9.80 -8.54
N GLY A 129 3.47 -10.86 -8.25
CA GLY A 129 4.39 -11.48 -9.21
C GLY A 129 3.66 -12.10 -10.40
N ILE A 130 2.54 -12.78 -10.13
CA ILE A 130 1.68 -13.38 -11.17
C ILE A 130 1.10 -12.28 -12.08
N GLN A 131 0.57 -11.19 -11.49
CA GLN A 131 0.04 -10.05 -12.25
C GLN A 131 1.11 -9.37 -13.11
N LEU A 132 2.33 -9.19 -12.60
CA LEU A 132 3.42 -8.64 -13.40
C LEU A 132 3.72 -9.54 -14.59
N ARG A 133 3.90 -10.85 -14.37
CA ARG A 133 4.17 -11.78 -15.47
C ARG A 133 3.05 -11.77 -16.50
N ALA A 134 1.78 -11.80 -16.05
CA ALA A 134 0.62 -11.70 -16.94
C ALA A 134 0.60 -10.39 -17.75
N LEU A 135 0.97 -9.26 -17.14
CA LEU A 135 1.12 -7.98 -17.84
C LEU A 135 2.20 -8.05 -18.92
N LEU A 136 3.37 -8.58 -18.59
CA LEU A 136 4.49 -8.69 -19.52
C LEU A 136 4.17 -9.64 -20.67
N GLU A 137 3.56 -10.80 -20.39
CA GLU A 137 3.13 -11.75 -21.42
C GLU A 137 2.07 -11.14 -22.34
N THR A 138 1.06 -10.48 -21.77
CA THR A 138 0.01 -9.80 -22.53
C THR A 138 0.58 -8.72 -23.44
N ALA A 139 1.54 -7.92 -22.94
CA ALA A 139 2.19 -6.87 -23.72
C ALA A 139 3.12 -7.45 -24.80
N ALA A 140 3.91 -8.49 -24.48
CA ALA A 140 4.88 -9.09 -25.38
C ALA A 140 4.24 -9.88 -26.54
N ARG A 141 3.03 -10.42 -26.32
CA ARG A 141 2.33 -11.30 -27.27
C ARG A 141 0.88 -10.84 -27.45
N PRO A 142 0.66 -9.65 -28.04
CA PRO A 142 -0.65 -9.01 -28.07
C PRO A 142 -1.70 -9.76 -28.91
N ASP A 143 -1.26 -10.57 -29.88
CA ASP A 143 -2.14 -11.28 -30.82
C ASP A 143 -2.61 -12.66 -30.32
N GLU A 144 -2.02 -13.16 -29.23
CA GLU A 144 -2.44 -14.42 -28.60
C GLU A 144 -3.90 -14.35 -28.16
N ALA A 145 -4.64 -15.44 -28.36
CA ALA A 145 -6.09 -15.46 -28.17
C ALA A 145 -6.52 -15.02 -26.75
N GLY A 146 -5.75 -15.38 -25.72
CA GLY A 146 -6.00 -14.99 -24.33
C GLY A 146 -5.67 -13.52 -23.99
N HIS A 147 -4.96 -12.80 -24.86
CA HIS A 147 -4.48 -11.44 -24.61
C HIS A 147 -5.25 -10.38 -25.40
N ARG A 148 -5.76 -10.75 -26.58
CA ARG A 148 -6.36 -9.83 -27.56
C ARG A 148 -7.42 -8.91 -26.95
N HIS A 149 -8.32 -9.45 -26.13
CA HIS A 149 -9.38 -8.66 -25.50
C HIS A 149 -8.82 -7.52 -24.62
N ARG A 150 -7.82 -7.82 -23.78
CA ARG A 150 -7.17 -6.85 -22.89
C ARG A 150 -6.46 -5.76 -23.71
N VAL A 151 -5.73 -6.19 -24.73
CA VAL A 151 -4.99 -5.30 -25.64
C VAL A 151 -5.94 -4.36 -26.37
N GLU A 152 -7.00 -4.87 -26.99
CA GLU A 152 -7.96 -4.03 -27.70
C GLU A 152 -8.63 -3.00 -26.78
N ARG A 153 -8.97 -3.38 -25.54
CA ARG A 153 -9.55 -2.43 -24.57
C ARG A 153 -8.55 -1.37 -24.13
N ALA A 154 -7.27 -1.74 -23.96
CA ALA A 154 -6.21 -0.77 -23.67
C ALA A 154 -5.97 0.19 -24.83
N VAL A 155 -5.95 -0.31 -26.08
CA VAL A 155 -5.87 0.50 -27.30
C VAL A 155 -7.05 1.47 -27.39
N ARG A 156 -8.29 0.96 -27.27
CA ARG A 156 -9.50 1.79 -27.30
C ARG A 156 -9.49 2.89 -26.24
N ALA A 157 -8.97 2.61 -25.05
CA ALA A 157 -8.91 3.57 -23.96
C ALA A 157 -7.85 4.67 -24.16
N THR A 158 -6.82 4.42 -24.99
CA THR A 158 -5.64 5.29 -25.10
C THR A 158 -5.42 5.87 -26.49
N GLY A 159 -6.08 5.34 -27.52
CA GLY A 159 -5.83 5.72 -28.92
C GLY A 159 -4.45 5.26 -29.43
N SER A 160 -3.82 4.27 -28.77
CA SER A 160 -2.45 3.86 -29.08
C SER A 160 -2.33 3.19 -30.46
N GLY A 161 -1.36 3.66 -31.26
CA GLY A 161 -1.06 3.12 -32.58
C GLY A 161 -0.03 1.99 -32.60
N PRO A 162 0.28 1.42 -33.78
CA PRO A 162 1.17 0.27 -33.93
C PRO A 162 2.56 0.47 -33.32
N GLU A 163 3.13 1.68 -33.40
CA GLU A 163 4.45 2.00 -32.84
C GLU A 163 4.49 1.87 -31.31
N VAL A 164 3.45 2.33 -30.62
CA VAL A 164 3.30 2.21 -29.16
C VAL A 164 3.23 0.75 -28.76
N LEU A 165 2.44 -0.05 -29.48
CA LEU A 165 2.26 -1.47 -29.22
C LEU A 165 3.55 -2.25 -29.45
N ALA A 166 4.24 -2.00 -30.57
CA ALA A 166 5.52 -2.64 -30.88
C ALA A 166 6.59 -2.30 -29.83
N THR A 167 6.63 -1.05 -29.37
CA THR A 167 7.56 -0.60 -28.33
C THR A 167 7.28 -1.26 -26.99
N ALA A 168 6.00 -1.30 -26.58
CA ALA A 168 5.58 -1.97 -25.36
C ALA A 168 5.90 -3.48 -25.40
N ALA A 169 5.61 -4.14 -26.53
CA ALA A 169 5.88 -5.55 -26.73
C ALA A 169 7.39 -5.86 -26.68
N ALA A 170 8.22 -5.05 -27.33
CA ALA A 170 9.67 -5.21 -27.29
C ALA A 170 10.23 -5.04 -25.87
N CYS A 171 9.76 -4.04 -25.12
CA CYS A 171 10.17 -3.83 -23.73
C CYS A 171 9.74 -5.00 -22.83
N ALA A 172 8.50 -5.46 -22.98
CA ALA A 172 7.97 -6.56 -22.19
C ALA A 172 8.66 -7.90 -22.48
N ALA A 173 8.93 -8.21 -23.76
CA ALA A 173 9.65 -9.41 -24.16
C ALA A 173 11.08 -9.44 -23.60
N LYS A 174 11.77 -8.30 -23.60
CA LYS A 174 13.10 -8.16 -22.98
C LYS A 174 13.04 -8.42 -21.48
N LEU A 175 12.07 -7.82 -20.77
CA LEU A 175 11.89 -8.03 -19.34
C LEU A 175 11.56 -9.49 -18.99
N LEU A 176 10.74 -10.19 -19.79
CA LEU A 176 10.49 -11.62 -19.60
C LEU A 176 11.79 -12.43 -19.66
N CYS A 177 12.62 -12.20 -20.69
CA CYS A 177 13.89 -12.89 -20.84
C CYS A 177 14.83 -12.63 -19.65
N LEU A 178 14.86 -11.39 -19.14
CA LEU A 178 15.71 -11.00 -18.01
C LEU A 178 15.21 -11.61 -16.69
N LEU A 179 13.89 -11.63 -16.47
CA LEU A 179 13.28 -12.29 -15.32
C LEU A 179 13.49 -13.81 -15.33
N ASP A 180 13.44 -14.45 -16.50
CA ASP A 180 13.65 -15.89 -16.63
C ASP A 180 15.14 -16.28 -16.47
N ALA A 181 16.07 -15.37 -16.76
CA ALA A 181 17.51 -15.59 -16.59
C ALA A 181 17.98 -15.41 -15.12
N GLU A 182 17.22 -14.70 -14.30
CA GLU A 182 17.43 -14.57 -12.86
C GLU A 182 16.98 -15.86 -12.15
N ARG A 183 17.92 -16.80 -11.98
CA ARG A 183 17.70 -18.13 -11.40
C ARG A 183 17.10 -18.14 -9.98
N ASP A 184 17.17 -17.03 -9.26
CA ASP A 184 16.79 -16.88 -7.85
C ASP A 184 15.63 -15.89 -7.60
N ALA A 185 14.89 -15.43 -8.63
CA ALA A 185 13.79 -14.50 -8.39
C ALA A 185 12.63 -15.20 -7.66
N PRO A 186 12.19 -14.77 -6.45
CA PRO A 186 11.59 -13.44 -6.31
C PRO A 186 11.75 -12.74 -4.93
N PRO A 187 11.30 -11.47 -4.83
CA PRO A 187 10.13 -11.27 -3.97
C PRO A 187 8.96 -10.64 -4.70
N ALA A 188 7.77 -10.87 -4.17
CA ALA A 188 6.52 -10.22 -4.52
C ALA A 188 6.47 -8.73 -4.08
N ASP A 189 7.57 -8.01 -4.24
CA ASP A 189 7.66 -6.61 -3.83
C ASP A 189 6.85 -5.72 -4.79
N GLU A 190 6.17 -4.72 -4.22
CA GLU A 190 5.50 -3.61 -4.92
C GLU A 190 6.31 -3.00 -6.05
N ARG A 191 7.63 -2.90 -5.86
CA ARG A 191 8.56 -2.35 -6.86
C ARG A 191 8.49 -3.08 -8.18
N ARG A 192 8.19 -4.38 -8.16
CA ARG A 192 8.06 -5.19 -9.37
C ARG A 192 6.77 -4.84 -10.13
N SER A 193 5.71 -4.37 -9.46
CA SER A 193 4.47 -3.96 -10.12
C SER A 193 4.65 -2.75 -11.06
N THR A 194 5.72 -1.97 -10.88
CA THR A 194 6.08 -0.83 -11.74
C THR A 194 7.21 -1.12 -12.72
N LEU A 195 7.76 -2.34 -12.74
CA LEU A 195 8.97 -2.69 -13.50
C LEU A 195 8.86 -2.33 -14.99
N LEU A 196 7.74 -2.63 -15.64
CA LEU A 196 7.53 -2.28 -17.06
C LEU A 196 7.54 -0.76 -17.28
N ARG A 197 6.87 0.00 -16.41
CA ARG A 197 6.86 1.47 -16.47
C ARG A 197 8.28 2.01 -16.32
N ASP A 198 9.01 1.52 -15.32
CA ASP A 198 10.35 2.01 -14.97
C ASP A 198 11.38 1.64 -16.04
N PHE A 199 11.23 0.49 -16.67
CA PHE A 199 12.06 0.08 -17.81
C PHE A 199 11.81 0.93 -19.06
N VAL A 200 10.55 1.28 -19.34
CA VAL A 200 10.20 2.22 -20.42
C VAL A 200 10.75 3.61 -20.10
N GLU A 201 10.62 4.08 -18.86
CA GLU A 201 11.12 5.39 -18.43
C GLU A 201 12.65 5.47 -18.53
N ALA A 202 13.36 4.41 -18.13
CA ALA A 202 14.82 4.33 -18.26
C ALA A 202 15.30 4.41 -19.72
N ARG A 203 14.42 4.13 -20.69
CA ARG A 203 14.68 4.25 -22.13
C ARG A 203 14.18 5.55 -22.74
N ARG A 204 13.69 6.50 -21.94
CA ARG A 204 13.25 7.82 -22.44
C ARG A 204 14.27 8.48 -23.38
N PRO A 205 15.60 8.40 -23.16
CA PRO A 205 16.57 8.98 -24.10
C PRO A 205 16.50 8.40 -25.52
N GLN A 206 16.16 7.12 -25.67
CA GLN A 206 16.04 6.45 -26.97
C GLN A 206 14.63 6.58 -27.56
N LEU A 207 13.60 6.53 -26.72
CA LEU A 207 12.19 6.59 -27.14
C LEU A 207 11.71 8.03 -27.42
N GLY A 208 12.35 9.02 -26.78
CA GLY A 208 11.98 10.43 -26.91
C GLY A 208 10.76 10.83 -26.07
N PRO A 209 10.47 12.14 -25.99
CA PRO A 209 9.48 12.71 -25.08
C PRO A 209 8.02 12.49 -25.52
N VAL A 210 7.78 12.05 -26.77
CA VAL A 210 6.43 11.81 -27.31
C VAL A 210 6.00 10.36 -27.14
N LEU A 211 6.86 9.41 -27.51
CA LEU A 211 6.54 7.98 -27.46
C LEU A 211 6.52 7.45 -26.01
N THR A 212 7.42 7.93 -25.14
CA THR A 212 7.51 7.46 -23.74
C THR A 212 6.18 7.63 -22.99
N PRO A 213 5.54 8.81 -22.95
CA PRO A 213 4.25 8.97 -22.29
C PRO A 213 3.12 8.14 -22.92
N GLN A 214 3.12 7.95 -24.24
CA GLN A 214 2.12 7.12 -24.92
C GLN A 214 2.24 5.64 -24.53
N VAL A 215 3.47 5.11 -24.46
CA VAL A 215 3.74 3.75 -23.97
C VAL A 215 3.36 3.61 -22.50
N HIS A 216 3.63 4.61 -21.66
CA HIS A 216 3.16 4.61 -20.26
C HIS A 216 1.63 4.58 -20.15
N ALA A 217 0.92 5.40 -20.94
CA ALA A 217 -0.54 5.40 -20.95
C ALA A 217 -1.10 4.04 -21.37
N TYR A 218 -0.56 3.46 -22.44
CA TYR A 218 -0.94 2.13 -22.92
C TYR A 218 -0.68 1.02 -21.89
N THR A 219 0.54 0.94 -21.36
CA THR A 219 0.93 -0.10 -20.39
C THR A 219 0.19 0.04 -19.07
N LYS A 220 -0.13 1.27 -18.63
CA LYS A 220 -1.05 1.52 -17.50
C LYS A 220 -2.43 0.96 -17.78
N ALA A 221 -3.03 1.31 -18.93
CA ALA A 221 -4.36 0.81 -19.29
C ALA A 221 -4.40 -0.71 -19.40
N LEU A 222 -3.33 -1.34 -19.92
CA LEU A 222 -3.20 -2.78 -20.01
C LEU A 222 -3.09 -3.44 -18.63
N ARG A 223 -2.25 -2.89 -17.74
CA ARG A 223 -2.12 -3.32 -16.35
C ARG A 223 -3.45 -3.26 -15.62
N ASP A 224 -4.22 -2.20 -15.80
CA ASP A 224 -5.51 -2.04 -15.15
C ASP A 224 -6.50 -3.14 -15.61
N ARG A 225 -6.41 -3.63 -16.86
CA ARG A 225 -7.16 -4.81 -17.34
C ARG A 225 -6.68 -6.11 -16.72
N VAL A 226 -5.36 -6.32 -16.67
CA VAL A 226 -4.78 -7.51 -16.01
C VAL A 226 -5.19 -7.59 -14.54
N LYS A 227 -5.19 -6.46 -13.83
CA LYS A 227 -5.65 -6.40 -12.43
C LYS A 227 -7.14 -6.69 -12.30
N ALA A 228 -7.97 -6.11 -13.16
CA ALA A 228 -9.43 -6.26 -13.11
C ALA A 228 -9.91 -7.68 -13.46
N GLU A 229 -9.15 -8.42 -14.28
CA GLU A 229 -9.47 -9.78 -14.70
C GLU A 229 -8.71 -10.84 -13.89
N PHE A 230 -8.00 -10.44 -12.84
CA PHE A 230 -7.28 -11.38 -11.99
C PHE A 230 -8.27 -12.24 -11.18
N PRO A 231 -8.07 -13.57 -11.12
CA PRO A 231 -8.97 -14.49 -10.42
C PRO A 231 -9.12 -14.10 -8.95
N LEU A 232 -10.35 -13.77 -8.53
CA LEU A 232 -10.63 -13.43 -7.14
C LEU A 232 -10.49 -14.64 -6.22
N ASP A 233 -10.72 -15.85 -6.73
CA ASP A 233 -10.51 -17.12 -6.00
C ASP A 233 -9.06 -17.43 -5.67
N PHE A 234 -8.11 -16.66 -6.18
CA PHE A 234 -6.75 -16.66 -5.69
C PHE A 234 -6.65 -16.15 -4.24
N PHE A 235 -7.48 -15.18 -3.85
CA PHE A 235 -7.43 -14.55 -2.54
C PHE A 235 -8.23 -15.33 -1.49
N HIS A 236 -7.72 -15.36 -0.26
CA HIS A 236 -8.51 -15.78 0.88
C HIS A 236 -9.68 -14.81 1.14
N ASP A 237 -10.77 -15.34 1.70
CA ASP A 237 -11.93 -14.53 2.11
C ASP A 237 -11.54 -13.57 3.25
N ALA A 238 -12.03 -12.34 3.18
CA ALA A 238 -11.92 -11.35 4.24
C ALA A 238 -12.40 -11.91 5.59
N HIS A 239 -13.47 -12.71 5.60
CA HIS A 239 -13.95 -13.38 6.82
C HIS A 239 -12.93 -14.35 7.42
N ALA A 240 -12.19 -15.10 6.59
CA ALA A 240 -11.16 -16.00 7.07
C ALA A 240 -10.00 -15.24 7.74
N PHE A 241 -9.61 -14.09 7.18
CA PHE A 241 -8.61 -13.22 7.80
C PHE A 241 -9.12 -12.62 9.12
N MET A 242 -10.39 -12.19 9.17
CA MET A 242 -10.98 -11.67 10.40
C MET A 242 -11.05 -12.76 11.48
N GLU A 243 -11.50 -13.97 11.16
CA GLU A 243 -11.56 -15.09 12.10
C GLU A 243 -10.17 -15.44 12.66
N GLU A 244 -9.18 -15.59 11.79
CA GLU A 244 -7.79 -15.84 12.19
C GLU A 244 -7.25 -14.70 13.06
N ALA A 245 -7.48 -13.45 12.66
CA ALA A 245 -7.03 -12.29 13.43
C ALA A 245 -7.64 -12.29 14.83
N ARG A 246 -8.94 -12.55 14.94
CA ARG A 246 -9.66 -12.63 16.23
C ARG A 246 -9.15 -13.77 17.10
N GLY A 247 -8.85 -14.93 16.51
CA GLY A 247 -8.26 -16.07 17.23
C GLY A 247 -6.90 -15.75 17.87
N LEU A 248 -6.15 -14.83 17.27
CA LEU A 248 -4.86 -14.34 17.78
C LEU A 248 -5.00 -13.11 18.72
N GLY A 249 -6.22 -12.67 19.02
CA GLY A 249 -6.48 -11.45 19.79
C GLY A 249 -6.14 -10.16 19.03
N GLY A 250 -6.14 -10.21 17.71
CA GLY A 250 -5.87 -9.09 16.83
C GLY A 250 -7.07 -8.20 16.58
N LEU A 251 -6.77 -6.98 16.14
CA LEU A 251 -7.74 -5.99 15.69
C LEU A 251 -7.83 -5.97 14.17
N VAL A 252 -9.00 -5.60 13.68
CA VAL A 252 -9.30 -5.47 12.26
C VAL A 252 -9.68 -4.02 11.98
N THR A 253 -9.00 -3.39 11.04
CA THR A 253 -9.29 -2.03 10.57
C THR A 253 -9.56 -2.05 9.07
N ILE A 254 -10.56 -1.29 8.62
CA ILE A 254 -10.80 -1.05 7.19
C ILE A 254 -9.91 0.12 6.73
N PRO A 255 -8.92 -0.08 5.85
CA PRO A 255 -8.10 1.00 5.30
C PRO A 255 -8.83 1.74 4.17
N HIS A 256 -8.50 3.04 4.01
CA HIS A 256 -8.90 3.93 2.90
C HIS A 256 -10.18 3.50 2.15
N PRO A 257 -11.34 3.49 2.82
CA PRO A 257 -12.56 2.87 2.33
C PRO A 257 -13.08 3.53 1.05
N GLU A 258 -12.62 4.72 0.66
CA GLU A 258 -12.93 5.30 -0.65
C GLU A 258 -12.52 4.39 -1.83
N GLN A 259 -11.49 3.56 -1.66
CA GLN A 259 -11.02 2.65 -2.70
C GLN A 259 -11.89 1.39 -2.79
N PHE A 260 -12.54 1.02 -1.69
CA PHE A 260 -13.33 -0.22 -1.56
C PHE A 260 -14.69 0.05 -0.92
N TRP A 261 -15.32 1.19 -1.23
CA TRP A 261 -16.47 1.71 -0.46
C TRP A 261 -17.61 0.73 -0.19
N PRO A 262 -17.92 -0.28 -1.06
CA PRO A 262 -18.95 -1.25 -0.72
C PRO A 262 -18.62 -2.09 0.52
N ILE A 263 -17.35 -2.16 0.95
CA ILE A 263 -16.91 -2.84 2.18
C ILE A 263 -17.58 -2.26 3.43
N LEU A 264 -17.89 -0.96 3.43
CA LEU A 264 -18.61 -0.31 4.53
C LEU A 264 -20.05 -0.80 4.66
N LEU A 265 -20.60 -1.39 3.59
CA LEU A 265 -21.93 -2.00 3.57
C LEU A 265 -21.92 -3.49 3.90
N ALA A 266 -20.73 -4.12 3.98
CA ALA A 266 -20.60 -5.56 4.21
C ALA A 266 -20.98 -5.98 5.64
N GLY A 267 -21.03 -5.01 6.58
CA GLY A 267 -21.42 -5.26 7.97
C GLY A 267 -20.37 -6.05 8.75
N TYR A 268 -19.09 -5.85 8.43
CA TYR A 268 -17.97 -6.50 9.13
C TYR A 268 -17.86 -6.06 10.58
N ASP A 269 -17.53 -7.01 11.47
CA ASP A 269 -17.16 -6.73 12.86
C ASP A 269 -15.71 -6.25 12.93
N VAL A 270 -15.54 -4.94 12.79
CA VAL A 270 -14.24 -4.26 12.77
C VAL A 270 -14.03 -3.41 14.02
N ASP A 271 -12.78 -3.17 14.37
CA ASP A 271 -12.42 -2.34 15.52
C ASP A 271 -12.31 -0.88 15.15
N ALA A 272 -11.86 -0.61 13.92
CA ALA A 272 -11.62 0.73 13.44
C ALA A 272 -11.90 0.86 11.94
N ILE A 273 -12.11 2.09 11.52
CA ILE A 273 -12.18 2.48 10.12
C ILE A 273 -11.20 3.64 9.93
N GLU A 274 -10.35 3.52 8.92
CA GLU A 274 -9.57 4.64 8.43
C GLU A 274 -10.49 5.58 7.67
N VAL A 275 -10.60 6.83 8.11
CA VAL A 275 -11.52 7.81 7.49
C VAL A 275 -10.80 8.86 6.67
N TRP A 276 -9.48 8.91 6.74
CA TRP A 276 -8.73 9.99 6.13
C TRP A 276 -8.61 9.80 4.63
N ASN A 277 -9.30 10.66 3.88
CA ASN A 277 -9.08 10.82 2.46
C ASN A 277 -8.25 12.11 2.20
N PRO A 278 -6.98 12.00 1.79
CA PRO A 278 -6.11 13.16 1.57
C PRO A 278 -6.54 14.02 0.37
N GLN A 279 -7.38 13.49 -0.54
CA GLN A 279 -7.91 14.21 -1.69
C GLN A 279 -9.23 14.92 -1.38
N SER A 280 -9.90 14.60 -0.27
CA SER A 280 -11.24 15.13 0.03
C SER A 280 -11.53 15.22 1.52
N ARG A 281 -11.32 16.42 2.09
CA ARG A 281 -11.77 16.75 3.46
C ARG A 281 -13.27 16.51 3.67
N ARG A 282 -14.09 16.80 2.65
CA ARG A 282 -15.53 16.56 2.70
C ARG A 282 -15.82 15.07 2.89
N HIS A 283 -15.09 14.20 2.20
CA HIS A 283 -15.24 12.76 2.33
C HIS A 283 -14.81 12.29 3.73
N THR A 284 -13.68 12.78 4.24
CA THR A 284 -13.23 12.48 5.59
C THR A 284 -14.28 12.82 6.64
N ASN A 285 -14.80 14.06 6.62
CA ASN A 285 -15.81 14.50 7.59
C ASN A 285 -17.12 13.72 7.45
N PHE A 286 -17.49 13.35 6.23
CA PHE A 286 -18.65 12.49 6.00
C PHE A 286 -18.46 11.11 6.63
N LEU A 287 -17.33 10.44 6.41
CA LEU A 287 -17.05 9.13 7.02
C LEU A 287 -17.01 9.20 8.55
N ILE A 288 -16.41 10.26 9.13
CA ILE A 288 -16.45 10.50 10.58
C ILE A 288 -17.92 10.54 11.05
N SER A 289 -18.77 11.32 10.38
CA SER A 289 -20.19 11.40 10.76
C SER A 289 -20.92 10.06 10.65
N VAL A 290 -20.64 9.26 9.60
CA VAL A 290 -21.23 7.93 9.42
C VAL A 290 -20.83 6.98 10.55
N VAL A 291 -19.55 6.93 10.92
CA VAL A 291 -19.05 6.09 12.03
C VAL A 291 -19.69 6.52 13.35
N ASN A 292 -19.80 7.83 13.59
CA ASN A 292 -20.40 8.38 14.80
C ASN A 292 -21.89 8.03 14.91
N GLU A 293 -22.65 8.18 13.83
CA GLU A 293 -24.05 7.81 13.79
C GLU A 293 -24.27 6.31 14.00
N ALA A 294 -23.41 5.46 13.43
CA ALA A 294 -23.46 4.02 13.63
C ALA A 294 -23.22 3.65 15.11
N ASN A 295 -22.19 4.23 15.73
CA ASN A 295 -21.90 4.04 17.15
C ASN A 295 -23.05 4.52 18.05
N ALA A 296 -23.66 5.68 17.73
CA ALA A 296 -24.77 6.23 18.50
C ALA A 296 -26.05 5.38 18.41
N LYS A 297 -26.29 4.70 17.29
CA LYS A 297 -27.42 3.77 17.11
C LYS A 297 -27.25 2.47 17.91
N HIS A 298 -26.02 2.11 18.27
CA HIS A 298 -25.69 0.87 18.98
C HIS A 298 -24.83 1.15 20.23
N PRO A 299 -25.34 1.90 21.23
CA PRO A 299 -24.53 2.38 22.36
C PRO A 299 -24.05 1.25 23.29
N SER A 300 -24.68 0.08 23.26
CA SER A 300 -24.26 -1.10 24.02
C SER A 300 -23.21 -1.96 23.29
N ALA A 301 -22.94 -1.68 22.01
CA ALA A 301 -21.91 -2.38 21.25
C ALA A 301 -20.54 -1.75 21.48
N LYS A 302 -19.48 -2.52 21.19
CA LYS A 302 -18.12 -1.99 21.10
C LYS A 302 -18.09 -0.89 20.03
N PRO A 303 -17.71 0.37 20.36
CA PRO A 303 -17.72 1.44 19.38
C PRO A 303 -16.63 1.21 18.32
N THR A 304 -16.91 1.49 17.07
CA THR A 304 -15.90 1.52 16.01
C THR A 304 -15.03 2.77 16.17
N LEU A 305 -13.70 2.61 16.18
CA LEU A 305 -12.75 3.72 16.29
C LEU A 305 -12.56 4.41 14.94
N VAL A 306 -12.41 5.73 14.97
CA VAL A 306 -11.93 6.49 13.82
C VAL A 306 -10.41 6.54 13.87
N THR A 307 -9.78 6.15 12.77
CA THR A 307 -8.33 6.25 12.60
C THR A 307 -8.01 7.07 11.36
N MET A 308 -6.79 7.63 11.35
CA MET A 308 -6.20 8.22 10.16
C MET A 308 -5.00 7.34 9.83
N GLY A 309 -4.90 6.89 8.59
CA GLY A 309 -3.72 6.19 8.11
C GLY A 309 -2.96 7.12 7.20
N ASP A 310 -1.64 7.15 7.38
CA ASP A 310 -0.79 7.99 6.55
C ASP A 310 -0.58 7.36 5.18
N ASP A 311 -0.80 6.03 5.08
CA ASP A 311 -0.62 5.23 3.87
C ASP A 311 0.70 5.64 3.17
N THR A 312 1.73 5.75 4.02
CA THR A 312 3.04 6.28 3.64
C THR A 312 3.89 5.13 3.12
N HIS A 313 4.28 5.19 1.86
CA HIS A 313 5.26 4.29 1.26
C HIS A 313 6.68 4.77 1.55
N PHE A 314 7.27 4.31 2.64
CA PHE A 314 8.52 4.87 3.15
C PHE A 314 9.69 4.69 2.17
N GLY A 315 9.71 3.57 1.46
CA GLY A 315 10.73 3.31 0.44
C GLY A 315 10.63 4.17 -0.82
N GLU A 316 9.50 4.83 -1.08
CA GLU A 316 9.37 5.77 -2.20
C GLU A 316 10.16 7.06 -1.95
N MET A 317 10.40 7.43 -0.68
CA MET A 317 11.22 8.59 -0.32
C MET A 317 12.65 8.47 -0.86
N LEU A 318 13.15 7.25 -1.10
CA LEU A 318 14.46 7.01 -1.70
C LEU A 318 14.51 7.32 -3.20
N ARG A 319 13.36 7.33 -3.90
CA ARG A 319 13.30 7.55 -5.36
C ARG A 319 13.25 9.03 -5.75
N LEU A 320 13.04 9.93 -4.80
CA LEU A 320 12.88 11.34 -5.07
C LEU A 320 14.26 11.99 -5.33
N PRO A 321 14.42 12.91 -6.30
CA PRO A 321 15.68 13.62 -6.56
C PRO A 321 15.94 14.72 -5.51
N ASP A 322 17.15 14.79 -4.98
CA ASP A 322 17.58 15.70 -3.88
C ASP A 322 17.11 17.15 -4.08
N GLY A 323 16.26 17.68 -3.18
CA GLY A 323 15.83 19.09 -3.18
C GLY A 323 14.75 19.46 -2.14
N PRO A 324 14.57 20.75 -1.81
CA PRO A 324 13.55 21.20 -0.83
C PRO A 324 12.09 21.11 -1.32
N GLU A 325 11.82 21.03 -2.64
CA GLU A 325 10.46 20.78 -3.16
C GLU A 325 9.96 19.35 -2.85
N GLN A 326 10.90 18.45 -2.55
CA GLN A 326 10.77 17.00 -2.35
C GLN A 326 10.04 16.64 -1.04
N ALA A 327 10.26 17.41 0.03
CA ALA A 327 9.66 17.22 1.36
C ALA A 327 8.19 17.64 1.44
N ARG A 328 7.75 18.47 0.49
CA ARG A 328 6.40 19.02 0.45
C ARG A 328 5.39 18.07 -0.19
N LEU A 329 5.87 17.00 -0.85
CA LEU A 329 5.06 16.08 -1.64
C LEU A 329 4.97 14.66 -1.05
N ALA A 330 5.92 14.22 -0.22
CA ALA A 330 5.87 12.90 0.40
C ALA A 330 5.00 12.92 1.67
N ARG A 331 4.09 11.95 1.82
CA ARG A 331 3.42 11.69 3.09
C ARG A 331 4.46 11.20 4.09
N GLU A 332 4.36 11.64 5.34
CA GLU A 332 5.30 11.29 6.40
C GLU A 332 4.58 10.38 7.42
N ILE A 333 5.32 9.42 7.98
CA ILE A 333 4.77 8.47 8.96
C ILE A 333 4.30 9.25 10.19
N GLY A 334 3.02 9.12 10.57
CA GLY A 334 2.41 9.78 11.72
C GLY A 334 2.05 11.26 11.50
N VAL A 335 2.24 11.81 10.30
CA VAL A 335 1.89 13.19 10.00
C VAL A 335 0.46 13.28 9.49
N GLN A 336 -0.43 13.49 10.45
CA GLN A 336 -1.88 13.43 10.25
C GLN A 336 -2.51 14.82 10.52
N PRO A 337 -2.45 15.75 9.56
CA PRO A 337 -2.83 17.16 9.77
C PRO A 337 -4.30 17.34 10.11
N LEU A 338 -5.16 16.37 9.82
CA LEU A 338 -6.59 16.45 10.13
C LEU A 338 -6.90 16.37 11.63
N TRP A 339 -5.99 15.88 12.46
CA TRP A 339 -6.12 16.01 13.93
C TRP A 339 -5.87 17.44 14.42
N GLU A 340 -5.37 18.34 13.58
CA GLU A 340 -5.11 19.74 13.89
C GLU A 340 -6.08 20.68 13.14
N ASP A 341 -6.90 20.14 12.22
CA ASP A 341 -7.87 20.91 11.45
C ASP A 341 -9.11 21.26 12.31
N PRO A 342 -9.44 22.54 12.52
CA PRO A 342 -10.51 22.94 13.43
C PRO A 342 -11.91 22.38 13.06
N VAL A 343 -12.17 22.20 11.77
CA VAL A 343 -13.47 21.67 11.30
C VAL A 343 -13.57 20.19 11.62
N THR A 344 -12.52 19.43 11.35
CA THR A 344 -12.44 17.99 11.61
C THR A 344 -12.40 17.71 13.11
N LEU A 345 -11.63 18.50 13.87
CA LEU A 345 -11.56 18.43 15.33
C LEU A 345 -12.94 18.54 15.99
N LYS A 346 -13.78 19.47 15.55
CA LYS A 346 -15.14 19.61 16.08
C LYS A 346 -15.98 18.33 15.93
N GLU A 347 -15.84 17.64 14.80
CA GLU A 347 -16.57 16.38 14.56
C GLU A 347 -16.00 15.21 15.37
N LEU A 348 -14.67 15.17 15.54
CA LEU A 348 -13.98 14.19 16.40
C LEU A 348 -14.31 14.40 17.88
N GLU A 349 -14.34 15.65 18.36
CA GLU A 349 -14.71 16.00 19.73
C GLU A 349 -16.15 15.60 20.06
N ARG A 350 -17.08 15.84 19.13
CA ARG A 350 -18.48 15.38 19.25
C ARG A 350 -18.58 13.86 19.39
N ALA A 351 -17.65 13.13 18.79
CA ALA A 351 -17.54 11.68 18.90
C ALA A 351 -16.84 11.21 20.19
N GLY A 352 -16.30 12.13 20.99
CA GLY A 352 -15.39 11.80 22.07
C GLY A 352 -14.11 11.13 21.57
N MET A 353 -13.65 11.46 20.37
CA MET A 353 -12.42 10.90 19.79
C MET A 353 -11.33 11.95 19.78
N THR A 354 -10.24 11.65 20.49
CA THR A 354 -8.97 12.38 20.40
C THR A 354 -7.88 11.40 20.02
N ARG A 355 -6.75 11.88 19.51
CA ARG A 355 -5.62 11.01 19.15
C ARG A 355 -5.18 10.13 20.33
N GLU A 356 -5.06 10.73 21.53
CA GLU A 356 -4.78 10.03 22.79
C GLU A 356 -5.80 8.93 23.08
N ARG A 357 -7.10 9.25 23.05
CA ARG A 357 -8.17 8.26 23.33
C ARG A 357 -8.20 7.12 22.33
N VAL A 358 -7.89 7.40 21.06
CA VAL A 358 -7.77 6.35 20.03
C VAL A 358 -6.59 5.45 20.34
N ILE A 359 -5.42 6.01 20.68
CA ILE A 359 -4.23 5.23 21.08
C ILE A 359 -4.55 4.32 22.27
N ASP A 360 -5.15 4.87 23.32
CA ASP A 360 -5.50 4.12 24.53
C ASP A 360 -6.50 3.00 24.24
N ALA A 361 -7.58 3.31 23.51
CA ALA A 361 -8.58 2.32 23.15
C ALA A 361 -7.99 1.21 22.28
N PHE A 362 -7.08 1.54 21.36
CA PHE A 362 -6.42 0.57 20.50
C PHE A 362 -5.52 -0.38 21.32
N ARG A 363 -4.71 0.16 22.23
CA ARG A 363 -3.87 -0.65 23.14
C ARG A 363 -4.69 -1.51 24.08
N GLN A 364 -5.77 -0.97 24.64
CA GLN A 364 -6.67 -1.72 25.50
C GLN A 364 -7.23 -2.94 24.77
N ARG A 365 -7.70 -2.76 23.53
CA ARG A 365 -8.24 -3.86 22.72
C ARG A 365 -7.17 -4.89 22.32
N LEU A 366 -5.94 -4.46 22.04
CA LEU A 366 -4.82 -5.37 21.81
C LEU A 366 -4.38 -6.10 23.10
N GLY A 367 -4.63 -5.50 24.26
CA GLY A 367 -4.32 -6.07 25.58
C GLY A 367 -5.21 -7.25 25.96
N GLY A 368 -6.42 -7.35 25.39
CA GLY A 368 -7.45 -8.33 25.74
C GLY A 368 -8.49 -7.76 26.69
#